data_AF-R6VKQ9-F1
#
_entry.id   AF-R6VKQ9-F1
#
_cell.length_a   1.000
_cell.length_b   1.000
_cell.length_c   1.000
_cell.angle_alpha   90.00
_cell.angle_beta   90.00
_cell.angle_gamma   90.00
#
_symmetry.space_group_name_H-M   'P 1'
#
loop_
_entity.id
_entity.type
_entity.pdbx_description
1 polymer ?
#
loop_
_entity_poly.entity_id
_entity_poly.type
_entity_poly.pdbx_seq_one_letter_code
_entity_poly.pdbx_strand_id
1 'polypeptide(L)'
;MGTNFYLMSKSKKLMREYFAVEKDYGFTDEEYQIVDEPYLGYQVHLNKLSIGWRPLFQKHRKIRTFKELEDFCLKNNNIVGIYDEYGKKYTWKQYQDRIYRHSQCKPEPFKWVYKADTLFNDRRATLHTVPCTEQEAEIYTPFCHRIYNEGERQACRRFKIYERHWTHIKYWEDPDYPFDWTEGEFC
;
A
#
# COMPACT_ATOMS: atom_id res chain seq x y z
N MET A 1 4.46 13.03 1.43
CA MET A 1 4.30 12.92 -0.04
C MET A 1 4.37 11.44 -0.38
N GLY A 2 3.43 10.93 -1.17
CA GLY A 2 3.42 9.54 -1.59
C GLY A 2 3.29 9.44 -3.11
N THR A 3 3.50 8.25 -3.66
CA THR A 3 3.35 7.99 -5.09
C THR A 3 2.64 6.66 -5.30
N ASN A 4 1.51 6.68 -6.01
CA ASN A 4 0.81 5.48 -6.43
C ASN A 4 1.38 4.92 -7.73
N PHE A 5 1.31 3.60 -7.87
CA PHE A 5 1.69 2.88 -9.07
C PHE A 5 0.54 2.02 -9.56
N TYR A 6 0.45 1.90 -10.87
CA TYR A 6 -0.63 1.25 -11.57
C TYR A 6 -0.10 0.34 -12.66
N LEU A 7 -0.80 -0.78 -12.84
CA LEU A 7 -0.64 -1.65 -13.99
C LEU A 7 -1.67 -1.26 -15.05
N MET A 8 -1.20 -1.09 -16.28
CA MET A 8 -2.02 -0.68 -17.42
C MET A 8 -1.94 -1.71 -18.53
N SER A 9 -3.08 -2.01 -19.16
CA SER A 9 -3.12 -2.85 -20.37
C SER A 9 -4.30 -2.49 -21.27
N LYS A 10 -4.17 -2.76 -22.57
CA LYS A 10 -5.29 -2.72 -23.53
C LYS A 10 -6.04 -4.05 -23.62
N SER A 11 -5.49 -5.13 -23.04
CA SER A 11 -6.04 -6.48 -23.21
C SER A 11 -7.18 -6.76 -22.24
N LYS A 12 -8.42 -6.57 -22.71
CA LYS A 12 -9.64 -6.92 -21.97
C LYS A 12 -9.65 -8.38 -21.49
N LYS A 13 -9.15 -9.31 -22.33
CA LYS A 13 -9.09 -10.74 -22.01
C LYS A 13 -8.18 -10.98 -20.80
N LEU A 14 -6.98 -10.40 -20.80
CA LEU A 14 -6.01 -10.57 -19.70
C LEU A 14 -6.56 -9.97 -18.40
N MET A 15 -7.14 -8.77 -18.48
CA MET A 15 -7.69 -8.08 -17.31
C MET A 15 -8.81 -8.89 -16.66
N ARG A 16 -9.72 -9.43 -17.46
CA ARG A 16 -10.80 -10.29 -16.95
C ARG A 16 -10.31 -11.60 -16.38
N GLU A 17 -9.29 -12.19 -16.98
CA GLU A 17 -8.71 -13.45 -16.51
C GLU A 17 -8.05 -13.29 -15.13
N TYR A 18 -7.36 -12.17 -14.89
CA TYR A 18 -6.55 -11.99 -13.67
C TYR A 18 -7.22 -11.15 -12.58
N PHE A 19 -8.06 -10.20 -12.98
CA PHE A 19 -8.56 -9.11 -12.13
C PHE A 19 -10.10 -9.00 -12.19
N ALA A 20 -10.81 -10.04 -12.64
CA ALA A 20 -12.27 -10.11 -12.54
C ALA A 20 -12.74 -11.55 -12.28
N VAL A 21 -14.03 -11.69 -12.01
CA VAL A 21 -14.68 -12.96 -11.71
C VAL A 21 -15.73 -13.25 -12.77
N GLU A 22 -15.48 -14.29 -13.56
CA GLU A 22 -16.46 -14.83 -14.51
C GLU A 22 -17.56 -15.58 -13.75
N LYS A 23 -18.80 -15.18 -13.99
CA LYS A 23 -20.03 -15.82 -13.51
C LYS A 23 -20.95 -16.05 -14.71
N ASP A 24 -21.98 -16.87 -14.54
CA ASP A 24 -22.89 -17.26 -15.63
C ASP A 24 -23.59 -16.07 -16.33
N TYR A 25 -23.71 -14.95 -15.63
CA TYR A 25 -24.34 -13.71 -16.13
C TYR A 25 -23.34 -12.60 -16.48
N GLY A 26 -22.03 -12.89 -16.50
CA GLY A 26 -20.99 -11.94 -16.91
C GLY A 26 -19.84 -11.81 -15.91
N PHE A 27 -19.12 -10.70 -15.99
CA PHE A 27 -17.97 -10.41 -15.13
C PHE A 27 -18.40 -9.55 -13.94
N THR A 28 -17.92 -9.91 -12.76
CA THR A 28 -18.17 -9.20 -11.49
C THR A 28 -16.87 -9.05 -10.72
N ASP A 29 -16.87 -8.23 -9.67
CA ASP A 29 -15.72 -8.03 -8.79
C ASP A 29 -14.47 -7.61 -9.59
N GLU A 30 -14.64 -6.61 -10.49
CA GLU A 30 -13.56 -6.09 -11.32
C GLU A 30 -12.60 -5.25 -10.45
N GLU A 31 -11.32 -5.65 -10.41
CA GLU A 31 -10.24 -4.96 -9.70
C GLU A 31 -9.50 -3.98 -10.62
N TYR A 32 -10.11 -3.61 -11.75
CA TYR A 32 -9.59 -2.66 -12.72
C TYR A 32 -10.61 -1.56 -13.01
N GLN A 33 -10.11 -0.40 -13.44
CA GLN A 33 -10.91 0.72 -13.92
C GLN A 33 -10.56 1.02 -15.38
N ILE A 34 -11.55 1.50 -16.15
CA ILE A 34 -11.31 1.98 -17.51
C ILE A 34 -10.87 3.44 -17.40
N VAL A 35 -9.68 3.74 -17.91
CA VAL A 35 -9.09 5.08 -17.88
C VAL A 35 -8.64 5.47 -19.28
N ASP A 36 -8.53 6.77 -19.53
CA ASP A 36 -8.01 7.35 -20.77
C ASP A 36 -6.57 7.89 -20.66
N GLU A 37 -6.05 8.03 -19.44
CA GLU A 37 -4.67 8.42 -19.17
C GLU A 37 -3.84 7.27 -18.56
N PRO A 38 -2.58 7.04 -19.01
CA PRO A 38 -1.89 7.72 -20.12
C PRO A 38 -2.39 7.31 -21.52
N TYR A 39 -3.25 6.30 -21.61
CA TYR A 39 -3.95 5.91 -22.84
C TYR A 39 -5.24 5.15 -22.48
N LEU A 40 -6.20 5.10 -23.41
CA LEU A 40 -7.43 4.32 -23.24
C LEU A 40 -7.13 2.84 -22.99
N GLY A 41 -7.41 2.37 -21.78
CA GLY A 41 -7.09 1.02 -21.33
C GLY A 41 -7.70 0.70 -19.97
N TYR A 42 -7.24 -0.43 -19.42
CA TYR A 42 -7.62 -0.93 -18.11
C TYR A 42 -6.47 -0.68 -17.15
N GLN A 43 -6.79 -0.06 -16.01
CA GLN A 43 -5.86 0.29 -14.95
C GLN A 43 -6.16 -0.52 -13.70
N VAL A 44 -5.13 -1.10 -13.10
CA VAL A 44 -5.18 -1.78 -11.80
C VAL A 44 -4.23 -1.04 -10.86
N HIS A 45 -4.70 -0.63 -9.68
CA HIS A 45 -3.82 -0.07 -8.65
C HIS A 45 -2.92 -1.19 -8.11
N LEU A 46 -1.60 -0.95 -8.06
CA LEU A 46 -0.64 -1.94 -7.55
C LEU A 46 -0.25 -1.63 -6.12
N ASN A 47 0.31 -0.45 -5.90
CA ASN A 47 0.94 -0.12 -4.63
C ASN A 47 1.10 1.40 -4.45
N LYS A 48 1.34 1.80 -3.20
CA LYS A 48 1.72 3.17 -2.84
C LYS A 48 3.06 3.17 -2.13
N LEU A 49 3.88 4.16 -2.47
CA LEU A 49 5.07 4.51 -1.74
C LEU A 49 4.78 5.75 -0.89
N SER A 50 4.81 5.62 0.42
CA SER A 50 4.67 6.75 1.35
C SER A 50 5.99 6.97 2.09
N ILE A 51 6.46 8.22 2.15
CA ILE A 51 7.69 8.55 2.89
C ILE A 51 7.55 8.11 4.35
N GLY A 52 8.55 7.40 4.86
CA GLY A 52 8.57 6.86 6.22
C GLY A 52 7.84 5.53 6.38
N TRP A 53 7.23 4.99 5.33
CA TRP A 53 6.51 3.72 5.34
C TRP A 53 7.15 2.71 4.40
N ARG A 54 7.00 1.42 4.71
CA ARG A 54 7.30 0.36 3.75
C ARG A 54 6.37 0.51 2.53
N PRO A 55 6.79 0.04 1.34
CA PRO A 55 5.89 -0.07 0.21
C PRO A 55 4.63 -0.86 0.60
N LEU A 56 3.44 -0.30 0.29
CA LEU A 56 2.16 -0.93 0.57
C LEU A 56 1.52 -1.38 -0.74
N PHE A 57 1.27 -2.67 -0.89
CA PHE A 57 0.66 -3.29 -2.05
C PHE A 57 -0.82 -3.60 -1.82
N GLN A 58 -1.61 -3.42 -2.88
CA GLN A 58 -3.00 -3.86 -2.92
C GLN A 58 -3.05 -5.34 -3.25
N LYS A 59 -3.77 -6.11 -2.42
CA LYS A 59 -4.06 -7.51 -2.73
C LYS A 59 -5.01 -7.60 -3.91
N HIS A 60 -4.62 -8.44 -4.85
CA HIS A 60 -5.46 -8.88 -5.95
C HIS A 60 -5.83 -10.34 -5.78
N ARG A 61 -6.94 -10.76 -6.39
CA ARG A 61 -7.42 -12.13 -6.25
C ARG A 61 -6.37 -13.19 -6.65
N LYS A 62 -5.66 -12.95 -7.75
CA LYS A 62 -4.61 -13.84 -8.30
C LYS A 62 -3.17 -13.43 -7.97
N ILE A 63 -2.95 -12.28 -7.33
CA ILE A 63 -1.62 -11.77 -6.99
C ILE A 63 -1.62 -11.33 -5.53
N ARG A 64 -0.87 -12.04 -4.70
CA ARG A 64 -0.82 -11.88 -3.23
C ARG A 64 0.58 -11.68 -2.69
N THR A 65 1.60 -11.91 -3.52
CA THR A 65 3.00 -11.71 -3.19
C THR A 65 3.70 -10.94 -4.30
N PHE A 66 4.82 -10.31 -3.94
CA PHE A 66 5.59 -9.52 -4.90
C PHE A 66 6.21 -10.41 -6.00
N LYS A 67 6.53 -11.66 -5.65
CA LYS A 67 7.01 -12.66 -6.59
C LYS A 67 5.94 -13.07 -7.61
N GLU A 68 4.69 -13.27 -7.19
CA GLU A 68 3.58 -13.52 -8.11
C GLU A 68 3.35 -12.33 -9.06
N LEU A 69 3.52 -11.09 -8.55
CA LEU A 69 3.46 -9.88 -9.36
C LEU A 69 4.60 -9.83 -10.39
N GLU A 70 5.82 -10.20 -9.98
CA GLU A 70 6.98 -10.30 -10.86
C GLU A 70 6.74 -11.29 -12.00
N ASP A 71 6.35 -12.52 -11.66
CA ASP A 71 6.06 -13.56 -12.64
C ASP A 71 4.97 -13.12 -13.63
N PHE A 72 3.92 -12.47 -13.13
CA PHE A 72 2.86 -11.91 -13.98
C PHE A 72 3.38 -10.85 -14.95
N CYS A 73 4.16 -9.88 -14.45
CA CYS A 73 4.67 -8.78 -15.25
C CYS A 73 5.69 -9.25 -16.28
N LEU A 74 6.57 -10.18 -15.93
CA LEU A 74 7.57 -10.74 -16.84
C LEU A 74 6.93 -11.58 -17.94
N LYS A 75 5.94 -12.42 -17.59
CA LYS A 75 5.19 -13.24 -18.56
C LYS A 75 4.42 -12.39 -19.58
N ASN A 76 3.91 -11.23 -19.17
CA ASN A 76 3.04 -10.37 -19.98
C ASN A 76 3.70 -9.04 -20.38
N ASN A 77 5.04 -8.96 -20.38
CA ASN A 77 5.81 -7.71 -20.47
C ASN A 77 5.52 -6.84 -21.73
N ASN A 78 4.99 -7.45 -22.80
CA ASN A 78 4.62 -6.81 -24.04
C ASN A 78 3.17 -6.27 -24.04
N ILE A 79 2.35 -6.74 -23.09
CA ILE A 79 0.92 -6.45 -22.97
C ILE A 79 0.63 -5.53 -21.78
N VAL A 80 1.41 -5.63 -20.71
CA VAL A 80 1.26 -4.81 -19.50
C VAL A 80 2.34 -3.75 -19.41
N GLY A 81 1.99 -2.58 -18.87
CA GLY A 81 2.94 -1.53 -18.52
C GLY A 81 2.70 -1.06 -17.10
N ILE A 82 3.76 -0.65 -16.42
CA ILE A 82 3.70 -0.07 -15.08
C ILE A 82 3.86 1.44 -15.19
N TYR A 83 2.97 2.19 -14.56
CA TYR A 83 2.96 3.64 -14.56
C TYR A 83 2.85 4.16 -13.12
N ASP A 84 3.47 5.31 -12.84
CA ASP A 84 3.11 6.06 -11.63
C ASP A 84 1.89 6.95 -11.87
N GLU A 85 1.35 7.52 -10.79
CA GLU A 85 0.21 8.45 -10.84
C GLU A 85 0.44 9.71 -11.71
N TYR A 86 1.68 10.00 -12.09
CA TYR A 86 2.03 11.11 -12.98
C TYR A 86 2.19 10.67 -14.44
N GLY A 87 1.82 9.43 -14.77
CA GLY A 87 1.86 8.88 -16.13
C GLY A 87 3.25 8.46 -16.60
N LYS A 88 4.27 8.43 -15.73
CA LYS A 88 5.60 7.98 -16.13
C LYS A 88 5.64 6.45 -16.20
N LYS A 89 6.09 5.93 -17.36
CA LYS A 89 6.26 4.50 -17.60
C LYS A 89 7.55 3.95 -16.98
N TYR A 90 7.47 2.74 -16.42
CA TYR A 90 8.60 2.01 -15.88
C TYR A 90 8.77 0.65 -16.57
N THR A 91 10.02 0.22 -16.75
CA THR A 91 10.30 -1.20 -16.96
C THR A 91 10.17 -1.95 -15.63
N TRP A 92 9.98 -3.28 -15.67
CA TRP A 92 9.92 -4.10 -14.46
C TRP A 92 11.13 -3.85 -13.55
N LYS A 93 12.34 -3.89 -14.11
CA LYS A 93 13.58 -3.65 -13.35
C LYS A 93 13.61 -2.25 -12.71
N GLN A 94 13.23 -1.20 -13.44
CA GLN A 94 13.20 0.16 -12.89
C GLN A 94 12.17 0.29 -11.76
N TYR A 95 11.02 -0.36 -11.91
CA TYR A 95 9.99 -0.39 -10.88
C TYR A 95 10.49 -1.14 -9.64
N GLN A 96 10.97 -2.37 -9.80
CA GLN A 96 11.53 -3.18 -8.72
C GLN A 96 12.64 -2.46 -7.96
N ASP A 97 13.63 -1.90 -8.66
CA ASP A 97 14.73 -1.14 -8.07
C ASP A 97 14.21 0.05 -7.24
N ARG A 98 13.14 0.71 -7.72
CA ARG A 98 12.53 1.85 -7.02
C ARG A 98 11.80 1.42 -5.76
N ILE A 99 10.96 0.38 -5.83
CA ILE A 99 10.23 -0.15 -4.67
C ILE A 99 11.23 -0.64 -3.62
N TYR A 100 12.24 -1.39 -4.03
CA TYR A 100 13.25 -1.94 -3.14
C TYR A 100 14.11 -0.85 -2.49
N ARG A 101 14.53 0.17 -3.25
CA ARG A 101 15.25 1.31 -2.67
C ARG A 101 14.41 2.05 -1.62
N HIS A 102 13.10 2.15 -1.82
CA HIS A 102 12.20 2.79 -0.86
C HIS A 102 12.07 2.00 0.45
N SER A 103 12.13 0.66 0.40
CA SER A 103 12.06 -0.17 1.61
C SER A 103 13.38 -0.24 2.39
N GLN A 104 14.52 0.12 1.78
CA GLN A 104 15.85 0.07 2.40
C GLN A 104 16.22 1.33 3.21
N CYS A 105 15.27 2.20 3.56
CA CYS A 105 15.56 3.32 4.45
C CYS A 105 16.16 2.83 5.77
N LYS A 106 17.16 3.55 6.28
CA LYS A 106 17.78 3.22 7.58
C LYS A 106 16.72 3.24 8.68
N PRO A 107 16.68 2.24 9.56
CA PRO A 107 15.76 2.26 10.67
C PRO A 107 16.03 3.43 11.61
N GLU A 108 15.00 4.23 11.87
CA GLU A 108 15.04 5.30 12.86
C GLU A 108 13.99 5.01 13.95
N PRO A 109 14.32 5.22 15.24
CA PRO A 109 13.43 4.93 16.36
C PRO A 109 12.37 6.01 16.56
N PHE A 110 11.14 5.57 16.80
CA PHE A 110 9.99 6.41 17.09
C PHE A 110 9.21 5.88 18.30
N LYS A 111 8.53 6.79 19.00
CA LYS A 111 7.63 6.47 20.12
C LYS A 111 6.26 7.09 19.94
N TRP A 112 5.27 6.52 20.61
CA TRP A 112 3.89 7.00 20.55
C TRP A 112 3.66 8.11 21.56
N VAL A 113 3.18 9.25 21.08
CA VAL A 113 2.85 10.41 21.93
C VAL A 113 1.41 10.86 21.73
N TYR A 114 0.87 11.42 22.80
CA TYR A 114 -0.46 11.95 22.87
C TYR A 114 -0.41 13.47 22.94
N LYS A 115 -1.08 14.16 22.01
CA LYS A 115 -1.22 15.61 22.07
C LYS A 115 -2.69 15.99 22.04
N ALA A 116 -3.13 16.68 23.08
CA ALA A 116 -4.40 17.39 23.06
C ALA A 116 -4.26 18.56 22.09
N ASP A 117 -5.13 18.62 21.08
CA ASP A 117 -5.22 19.80 20.25
C ASP A 117 -5.91 20.91 21.07
N THR A 118 -5.17 21.98 21.33
CA THR A 118 -5.66 23.12 22.13
C THR A 118 -6.18 24.25 21.26
N LEU A 119 -6.00 24.18 19.93
CA LEU A 119 -6.35 25.25 19.00
C LEU A 119 -7.82 25.24 18.60
N PHE A 120 -8.43 24.07 18.56
CA PHE A 120 -9.87 23.92 18.36
C PHE A 120 -10.46 23.37 19.66
N ASN A 121 -11.60 23.89 20.10
CA ASN A 121 -12.31 23.46 21.31
C ASN A 121 -12.79 21.98 21.25
N ASP A 122 -12.33 21.23 20.26
CA ASP A 122 -12.49 19.79 20.10
C ASP A 122 -11.43 19.10 20.97
N ARG A 123 -11.84 18.63 22.17
CA ARG A 123 -10.98 17.93 23.13
C ARG A 123 -10.49 16.55 22.64
N ARG A 124 -10.54 16.29 21.32
CA ARG A 124 -10.11 15.05 20.68
C ARG A 124 -8.62 15.12 20.46
N ALA A 125 -7.90 14.69 21.48
CA ALA A 125 -6.47 14.52 21.38
C ALA A 125 -6.10 13.45 20.34
N THR A 126 -4.98 13.69 19.67
CA THR A 126 -4.54 12.90 18.53
C THR A 126 -3.27 12.15 18.89
N LEU A 127 -3.30 10.84 18.66
CA LEU A 127 -2.16 9.96 18.78
C LEU A 127 -1.27 10.11 17.54
N HIS A 128 0.05 10.25 17.72
CA HIS A 128 1.01 10.28 16.63
C HIS A 128 2.38 9.79 17.10
N THR A 129 3.25 9.46 16.14
CA THR A 129 4.63 9.06 16.42
C THR A 129 5.57 10.26 16.35
N VAL A 130 6.61 10.27 17.19
CA VAL A 130 7.71 11.23 17.15
C VAL A 130 9.06 10.53 17.21
N PRO A 131 10.12 11.08 16.59
CA PRO A 131 11.46 10.54 16.73
C PRO A 131 11.88 10.50 18.20
N CYS A 132 12.61 9.45 18.59
CA CYS A 132 13.09 9.28 19.96
C CYS A 132 14.50 8.71 20.01
N THR A 133 14.98 8.34 21.21
CA THR A 133 16.22 7.57 21.35
C THR A 133 15.92 6.07 21.20
N GLU A 134 16.95 5.27 20.92
CA GLU A 134 16.82 3.80 20.84
C GLU A 134 16.24 3.17 22.11
N GLN A 135 16.48 3.77 23.28
CA GLN A 135 15.98 3.26 24.57
C GLN A 135 14.48 3.46 24.74
N GLU A 136 13.90 4.44 24.04
CA GLU A 136 12.48 4.78 24.10
C GLU A 136 11.70 4.23 22.90
N ALA A 137 12.37 3.53 21.98
CA ALA A 137 11.80 3.13 20.71
C ALA A 137 10.64 2.15 20.91
N GLU A 138 9.48 2.49 20.34
CA GLU A 138 8.30 1.63 20.29
C GLU A 138 8.06 1.09 18.88
N ILE A 139 8.54 1.80 17.86
CA ILE A 139 8.41 1.44 16.46
C ILE A 139 9.55 2.05 15.65
N TYR A 140 9.87 1.47 14.49
CA TYR A 140 10.95 1.90 13.62
C TYR A 140 10.45 2.24 12.22
N THR A 141 11.07 3.24 11.58
CA THR A 141 10.90 3.47 10.14
C THR A 141 11.77 2.51 9.31
N PRO A 142 11.51 2.32 8.00
CA PRO A 142 10.21 2.55 7.39
C PRO A 142 9.14 1.71 8.10
N PHE A 143 8.04 2.37 8.47
CA PHE A 143 6.99 1.77 9.28
C PHE A 143 6.37 0.58 8.55
N CYS A 144 6.30 -0.56 9.24
CA CYS A 144 5.49 -1.70 8.84
C CYS A 144 4.03 -1.42 9.21
N HIS A 145 3.11 -1.49 8.26
CA HIS A 145 1.70 -1.15 8.44
C HIS A 145 1.01 -2.02 9.51
N ARG A 146 1.35 -3.31 9.54
CA ARG A 146 0.84 -4.25 10.53
C ARG A 146 1.28 -3.87 11.94
N ILE A 147 2.60 -3.67 12.12
CA ILE A 147 3.20 -3.31 13.41
C ILE A 147 2.69 -1.93 13.87
N TYR A 148 2.58 -0.97 12.95
CA TYR A 148 2.04 0.35 13.25
C TYR A 148 0.60 0.28 13.74
N ASN A 149 -0.28 -0.45 13.04
CA ASN A 149 -1.69 -0.60 13.42
C ASN A 149 -1.82 -1.29 14.80
N GLU A 150 -1.04 -2.35 15.05
CA GLU A 150 -1.00 -3.01 16.36
C GLU A 150 -0.50 -2.06 17.47
N GLY A 151 0.58 -1.32 17.21
CA GLY A 151 1.15 -0.33 18.12
C GLY A 151 0.19 0.82 18.42
N GLU A 152 -0.53 1.30 17.41
CA GLU A 152 -1.54 2.36 17.54
C GLU A 152 -2.67 1.92 18.48
N ARG A 153 -3.15 0.68 18.33
CA ARG A 153 -4.18 0.12 19.22
C ARG A 153 -3.69 0.00 20.65
N GLN A 154 -2.45 -0.46 20.85
CA GLN A 154 -1.85 -0.55 22.18
C GLN A 154 -1.68 0.83 22.81
N ALA A 155 -1.21 1.81 22.04
CA ALA A 155 -1.05 3.17 22.50
C ALA A 155 -2.41 3.83 22.81
N CYS A 156 -3.44 3.63 21.98
CA CYS A 156 -4.81 4.08 22.27
C CYS A 156 -5.30 3.55 23.63
N ARG A 157 -5.07 2.26 23.92
CA ARG A 157 -5.41 1.65 25.22
C ARG A 157 -4.60 2.27 26.37
N ARG A 158 -3.29 2.44 26.19
CA ARG A 158 -2.38 3.02 27.18
C ARG A 158 -2.76 4.46 27.54
N PHE A 159 -3.09 5.26 26.53
CA PHE A 159 -3.47 6.68 26.69
C PHE A 159 -4.98 6.89 26.93
N LYS A 160 -5.78 5.82 27.01
CA LYS A 160 -7.24 5.84 27.22
C LYS A 160 -7.98 6.70 26.19
N ILE A 161 -7.55 6.61 24.93
CA ILE A 161 -8.17 7.30 23.79
C ILE A 161 -9.20 6.36 23.17
N TYR A 162 -10.31 6.93 22.69
CA TYR A 162 -11.28 6.19 21.91
C TYR A 162 -10.63 5.63 20.64
N GLU A 163 -10.60 4.30 20.52
CA GLU A 163 -10.20 3.61 19.29
C GLU A 163 -11.24 3.95 18.21
N ARG A 164 -10.83 4.63 17.15
CA ARG A 164 -11.74 4.82 16.00
C ARG A 164 -12.07 3.43 15.45
N HIS A 165 -13.36 3.06 15.43
CA HIS A 165 -13.82 1.77 14.91
C HIS A 165 -13.62 1.57 13.40
N TRP A 166 -13.16 2.61 12.68
CA TRP A 166 -12.60 2.48 11.34
C TRP A 166 -11.17 1.97 11.55
N THR A 167 -10.83 0.70 11.33
CA THR A 167 -10.91 0.08 10.03
C THR A 167 -10.60 -1.42 10.14
N HIS A 168 -11.44 -2.27 9.56
CA HIS A 168 -11.19 -3.71 9.34
C HIS A 168 -10.07 -3.99 8.34
N ILE A 169 -9.24 -2.99 8.01
CA ILE A 169 -8.16 -3.11 7.07
C ILE A 169 -7.13 -4.07 7.65
N LYS A 170 -6.89 -5.15 6.91
CA LYS A 170 -5.89 -6.15 7.26
C LYS A 170 -4.60 -5.82 6.55
N TYR A 171 -3.50 -5.89 7.29
CA TYR A 171 -2.16 -5.78 6.77
C TYR A 171 -1.39 -7.07 7.04
N TRP A 172 -0.56 -7.48 6.09
CA TRP A 172 0.41 -8.55 6.27
C TRP A 172 1.69 -8.22 5.54
N GLU A 173 2.77 -8.89 5.95
CA GLU A 173 4.10 -8.69 5.37
C GLU A 173 4.27 -9.65 4.17
N ASP A 174 4.96 -9.19 3.14
CA ASP A 174 5.40 -10.05 2.04
C ASP A 174 6.41 -11.08 2.56
N PRO A 175 6.34 -12.36 2.11
CA PRO A 175 7.24 -13.40 2.62
C PRO A 175 8.70 -13.20 2.26
N ASP A 176 8.98 -12.60 1.10
CA ASP A 176 10.33 -12.55 0.52
C ASP A 176 10.94 -11.14 0.56
N TYR A 177 10.10 -10.11 0.74
CA TYR A 177 10.49 -8.71 0.66
C TYR A 177 10.01 -7.88 1.86
N PRO A 178 10.70 -6.79 2.22
CA PRO A 178 10.26 -5.86 3.27
C PRO A 178 9.14 -4.93 2.76
N PHE A 179 8.10 -5.52 2.20
CA PHE A 179 6.91 -4.87 1.67
C PHE A 179 5.69 -5.33 2.46
N ASP A 180 4.68 -4.48 2.53
CA ASP A 180 3.43 -4.81 3.20
C ASP A 180 2.31 -4.91 2.16
N TRP A 181 1.27 -5.65 2.49
CA TRP A 181 0.08 -5.86 1.68
C TRP A 181 -1.17 -5.50 2.45
N THR A 182 -2.24 -5.14 1.73
CA THR A 182 -3.53 -4.87 2.35
C THR A 182 -4.73 -5.33 1.53
N GLU A 183 -5.85 -5.58 2.22
CA GLU A 183 -7.15 -5.84 1.58
C GLU A 183 -7.90 -4.53 1.35
N GLY A 184 -8.58 -4.43 0.21
CA GLY A 184 -9.39 -3.28 -0.17
C GLY A 184 -8.62 -2.27 -1.01
N GLU A 185 -9.35 -1.34 -1.60
CA GLU A 185 -8.77 -0.23 -2.36
C GLU A 185 -8.24 0.84 -1.40
N PHE A 186 -7.05 1.36 -1.69
CA PHE A 186 -6.51 2.53 -0.98
C PHE A 186 -5.88 3.50 -1.97
N CYS A 187 -6.22 4.78 -1.83
CA CYS A 187 -5.74 5.89 -2.66
C CYS A 187 -4.49 6.55 -2.06
#